data_AF-A0A2P8W144-F1
#
_entry.id   AF-A0A2P8W144-F1
#
_cell.length_a   1.000
_cell.length_b   1.000
_cell.length_c   1.000
_cell.angle_alpha   90.00
_cell.angle_beta   90.00
_cell.angle_gamma   90.00
#
_symmetry.space_group_name_H-M   'P 1'
#
loop_
_entity.id
_entity.type
_entity.pdbx_description
1 polymer ?
#
loop_
_entity_poly.entity_id
_entity_poly.type
_entity_poly.pdbx_seq_one_letter_code
_entity_poly.pdbx_strand_id
1 'polypeptide(L)'
;MEQAKDGDAGAIAALLTNALKPKGIMVRGDRQSYCLQLWFTGNPVPPQAATVAYARRALEKLQVSAIGILQVYGESAEGAQPVWTEEIALLSTPQIEPEAEGLPESDFSPPQSVQNPSPPVFQPLTQDDSPPVAIARAYQELGLEPGASLAQVESVYFKRRAALLRQGDRAALEPLKWAFTTLKTHLEQPQAVTSDLTMAEMATVSKVGLAQRSRPSTHPRPAQANAPDDSDILAFDNRYSNGLIFPVLLLAGMLMNAMPIVNALLWGIKIWIHEFGHATVAWLAGRRAIPLPIGWTSVDPRRSLFVYLGILVLLGLLYWAGRREQKRWPMVLAVVLAIVQFLMTWLLPANAFDMLLSFGGVGGEIYLSALLMVSFYFPLPEYFRWDFYRFPVVLGAAFCFWGQVWLWQQVPRGRASIPFGSLWGEADHGDMNQLINVHGWTPGDIIGTYSAIAHLCLFAIVAVYGYTLFRQHREIFVALARQWLP
;
A
#
# COMPACT_ATOMS: atom_id res chain seq x y z
N MET A 1 -11.15 -37.21 -16.23
CA MET A 1 -10.71 -36.23 -15.21
C MET A 1 -10.16 -34.98 -15.89
N GLU A 2 -9.37 -35.11 -16.96
CA GLU A 2 -8.91 -33.98 -17.80
C GLU A 2 -10.08 -33.18 -18.39
N GLN A 3 -11.07 -33.83 -19.00
CA GLN A 3 -12.32 -33.18 -19.46
C GLN A 3 -13.05 -32.35 -18.36
N ALA A 4 -13.00 -32.79 -17.10
CA ALA A 4 -13.62 -32.05 -16.00
C ALA A 4 -12.78 -30.84 -15.55
N LYS A 5 -11.47 -30.84 -15.79
CA LYS A 5 -10.59 -29.69 -15.57
C LYS A 5 -10.77 -28.63 -16.66
N ASP A 6 -11.13 -29.05 -17.87
CA ASP A 6 -11.46 -28.18 -19.00
C ASP A 6 -12.88 -27.58 -18.88
N GLY A 7 -13.61 -27.95 -17.82
CA GLY A 7 -14.93 -27.42 -17.50
C GLY A 7 -16.08 -28.12 -18.21
N ASP A 8 -15.92 -29.36 -18.67
CA ASP A 8 -17.02 -30.13 -19.23
C ASP A 8 -18.07 -30.47 -18.14
N ALA A 9 -19.30 -30.00 -18.33
CA ALA A 9 -20.37 -30.17 -17.35
C ALA A 9 -20.74 -31.64 -17.13
N GLY A 10 -20.72 -32.45 -18.18
CA GLY A 10 -21.03 -33.88 -18.11
C GLY A 10 -19.98 -34.63 -17.30
N ALA A 11 -18.69 -34.34 -17.52
CA ALA A 11 -17.57 -34.93 -16.81
C ALA A 11 -17.51 -34.47 -15.35
N ILE A 12 -17.78 -33.18 -15.07
CA ILE A 12 -17.89 -32.66 -13.70
C ILE A 12 -19.06 -33.35 -12.98
N ALA A 13 -20.23 -33.40 -13.60
CA ALA A 13 -21.41 -34.05 -13.04
C ALA A 13 -21.19 -35.55 -12.83
N ALA A 14 -20.51 -36.25 -13.74
CA ALA A 14 -20.17 -37.65 -13.60
C ALA A 14 -19.17 -37.90 -12.46
N LEU A 15 -18.17 -37.02 -12.28
CA LEU A 15 -17.23 -37.10 -11.16
C LEU A 15 -17.91 -36.86 -9.82
N LEU A 16 -18.75 -35.82 -9.73
CA LEU A 16 -19.51 -35.50 -8.52
C LEU A 16 -20.53 -36.60 -8.21
N THR A 17 -21.22 -37.13 -9.22
CA THR A 17 -22.12 -38.29 -9.08
C THR A 17 -21.36 -39.50 -8.57
N ASN A 18 -20.18 -39.82 -9.13
CA ASN A 18 -19.40 -40.96 -8.67
C ASN A 18 -18.96 -40.82 -7.20
N ALA A 19 -18.57 -39.60 -6.79
CA ALA A 19 -18.17 -39.31 -5.42
C ALA A 19 -19.35 -39.28 -4.42
N LEU A 20 -20.55 -38.93 -4.87
CA LEU A 20 -21.76 -38.80 -4.05
C LEU A 20 -22.72 -39.98 -4.17
N LYS A 21 -22.44 -40.94 -5.06
CA LYS A 21 -23.18 -42.20 -5.22
C LYS A 21 -23.37 -42.98 -3.91
N PRO A 22 -22.38 -43.07 -2.99
CA PRO A 22 -22.56 -43.74 -1.70
C PRO A 22 -23.62 -43.07 -0.80
N LYS A 23 -23.97 -41.80 -1.08
CA LYS A 23 -24.99 -41.03 -0.36
C LYS A 23 -26.34 -40.99 -1.10
N GLY A 24 -26.48 -41.72 -2.21
CA GLY A 24 -27.72 -41.75 -3.00
C GLY A 24 -28.03 -40.44 -3.74
N ILE A 25 -27.03 -39.59 -3.98
CA ILE A 25 -27.19 -38.30 -4.66
C ILE A 25 -26.69 -38.43 -6.09
N MET A 26 -27.53 -38.04 -7.06
CA MET A 26 -27.15 -37.92 -8.46
C MET A 26 -26.93 -36.46 -8.81
N VAL A 27 -25.94 -36.20 -9.66
CA VAL A 27 -25.63 -34.85 -10.12
C VAL A 27 -25.80 -34.80 -11.62
N ARG A 28 -26.63 -33.87 -12.09
CA ARG A 28 -26.73 -33.48 -13.48
C ARG A 28 -26.04 -32.14 -13.64
N GLY A 29 -25.27 -31.98 -14.72
CA GLY A 29 -24.60 -30.73 -15.04
C GLY A 29 -24.98 -30.28 -16.43
N ASP A 30 -25.18 -28.99 -16.58
CA ASP A 30 -25.24 -28.31 -17.87
C ASP A 30 -24.33 -27.08 -17.82
N ARG A 31 -23.74 -26.72 -18.94
CA ARG A 31 -22.86 -25.55 -19.03
C ARG A 31 -23.34 -24.65 -20.14
N GLN A 32 -23.54 -23.39 -19.77
CA GLN A 32 -23.83 -22.31 -20.69
C GLN A 32 -22.68 -21.30 -20.59
N SER A 33 -21.75 -21.40 -21.54
CA SER A 33 -20.58 -20.52 -21.64
C SER A 33 -19.73 -20.50 -20.33
N TYR A 34 -19.79 -19.41 -19.57
CA TYR A 34 -19.05 -19.20 -18.31
C TYR A 34 -19.83 -19.63 -17.06
N CYS A 35 -21.08 -20.09 -17.22
CA CYS A 35 -21.95 -20.53 -16.14
C CYS A 35 -22.09 -22.06 -16.14
N LEU A 36 -21.78 -22.70 -15.01
CA LEU A 36 -22.03 -24.12 -14.77
C LEU A 36 -23.27 -24.28 -13.89
N GLN A 37 -24.27 -25.00 -14.39
CA GLN A 37 -25.48 -25.34 -13.67
C GLN A 37 -25.38 -26.79 -13.19
N LEU A 38 -25.49 -27.01 -11.89
CA LEU A 38 -25.45 -28.35 -11.28
C LEU A 38 -26.74 -28.61 -10.50
N TRP A 39 -27.47 -29.66 -10.88
CA TRP A 39 -28.62 -30.17 -10.15
C TRP A 39 -28.22 -31.37 -9.31
N PHE A 40 -28.41 -31.26 -8.00
CA PHE A 40 -28.17 -32.32 -7.03
C PHE A 40 -29.51 -32.94 -6.63
N THR A 41 -29.78 -34.13 -7.13
CA THR A 41 -31.04 -34.85 -6.89
C THR A 41 -30.81 -35.96 -5.86
N GLY A 42 -31.63 -36.00 -4.80
CA GLY A 42 -31.57 -37.03 -3.76
C GLY A 42 -32.91 -37.29 -3.08
N ASN A 43 -33.01 -38.39 -2.34
CA ASN A 43 -34.15 -38.68 -1.47
C ASN A 43 -33.65 -39.12 -0.08
N PRO A 44 -33.73 -38.28 0.97
CA PRO A 44 -34.28 -36.93 1.00
C PRO A 44 -33.40 -35.88 0.27
N VAL A 45 -33.96 -34.68 0.04
CA VAL A 45 -33.28 -33.57 -0.64
C VAL A 45 -31.92 -33.27 0.02
N PRO A 46 -30.83 -33.11 -0.75
CA PRO A 46 -29.52 -32.81 -0.19
C PRO A 46 -29.52 -31.50 0.63
N PRO A 47 -28.89 -31.46 1.82
CA PRO A 47 -28.79 -30.24 2.61
C PRO A 47 -28.04 -29.13 1.85
N GLN A 48 -28.65 -27.95 1.72
CA GLN A 48 -28.13 -26.82 0.91
C GLN A 48 -26.70 -26.45 1.27
N ALA A 49 -26.43 -26.10 2.54
CA ALA A 49 -25.12 -25.64 2.97
C ALA A 49 -24.01 -26.69 2.75
N ALA A 50 -24.30 -27.97 3.00
CA ALA A 50 -23.32 -29.05 2.82
C ALA A 50 -23.05 -29.33 1.33
N THR A 51 -24.09 -29.25 0.49
CA THR A 51 -24.01 -29.50 -0.95
C THR A 51 -23.25 -28.37 -1.67
N VAL A 52 -23.58 -27.11 -1.32
CA VAL A 52 -22.90 -25.92 -1.84
C VAL A 52 -21.42 -25.90 -1.45
N ALA A 53 -21.09 -26.17 -0.19
CA ALA A 53 -19.70 -26.23 0.27
C ALA A 53 -18.91 -27.36 -0.41
N TYR A 54 -19.55 -28.51 -0.65
CA TYR A 54 -18.93 -29.63 -1.35
C TYR A 54 -18.67 -29.31 -2.83
N ALA A 55 -19.65 -28.74 -3.53
CA ALA A 55 -19.53 -28.36 -4.93
C ALA A 55 -18.40 -27.33 -5.13
N ARG A 56 -18.33 -26.31 -4.27
CA ARG A 56 -17.27 -25.30 -4.28
C ARG A 56 -15.89 -25.94 -4.10
N ARG A 57 -15.69 -26.74 -3.06
CA ARG A 57 -14.40 -27.41 -2.79
C ARG A 57 -13.99 -28.38 -3.91
N ALA A 58 -14.95 -29.08 -4.50
CA ALA A 58 -14.68 -29.99 -5.60
C ALA A 58 -14.17 -29.23 -6.83
N LEU A 59 -14.79 -28.10 -7.16
CA LEU A 59 -14.42 -27.25 -8.30
C LEU A 59 -13.11 -26.49 -8.06
N GLU A 60 -12.85 -26.01 -6.84
CA GLU A 60 -11.55 -25.45 -6.42
C GLU A 60 -10.43 -26.48 -6.57
N LYS A 61 -10.67 -27.72 -6.13
CA LYS A 61 -9.70 -28.81 -6.24
C LYS A 61 -9.47 -29.28 -7.69
N LEU A 62 -10.50 -29.16 -8.53
CA LEU A 62 -10.40 -29.41 -9.97
C LEU A 62 -9.66 -28.27 -10.70
N GLN A 63 -9.51 -27.09 -10.08
CA GLN A 63 -8.87 -25.90 -10.68
C GLN A 63 -9.46 -25.54 -12.05
N VAL A 64 -10.79 -25.54 -12.14
CA VAL A 64 -11.47 -25.25 -13.41
C VAL A 64 -11.42 -23.75 -13.69
N SER A 65 -10.47 -23.33 -14.52
CA SER A 65 -10.22 -21.91 -14.86
C SER A 65 -11.19 -21.34 -15.90
N ALA A 66 -12.08 -22.16 -16.47
CA ALA A 66 -12.99 -21.78 -17.55
C ALA A 66 -14.42 -21.46 -17.10
N ILE A 67 -14.74 -21.57 -15.81
CA ILE A 67 -16.09 -21.38 -15.27
C ILE A 67 -16.09 -20.18 -14.32
N GLY A 68 -16.87 -19.15 -14.64
CA GLY A 68 -16.95 -17.91 -13.88
C GLY A 68 -18.13 -17.83 -12.92
N ILE A 69 -19.22 -18.55 -13.17
CA ILE A 69 -20.39 -18.63 -12.29
C ILE A 69 -20.81 -20.10 -12.14
N LEU A 70 -21.22 -20.49 -10.94
CA LEU A 70 -21.75 -21.79 -10.59
C LEU A 70 -23.13 -21.62 -9.98
N GLN A 71 -24.14 -22.15 -10.64
CA GLN A 71 -25.50 -22.23 -10.11
C GLN A 71 -25.75 -23.66 -9.63
N VAL A 72 -26.14 -23.79 -8.36
CA VAL A 72 -26.37 -25.07 -7.69
C VAL A 72 -27.85 -25.19 -7.34
N TYR A 73 -28.48 -26.26 -7.77
CA TYR A 73 -29.88 -26.57 -7.54
C TYR A 73 -30.00 -27.83 -6.68
N GLY A 74 -30.89 -27.81 -5.69
CA GLY A 74 -31.25 -29.01 -4.93
C GLY A 74 -32.62 -29.52 -5.29
N GLU A 75 -32.71 -30.78 -5.71
CA GLU A 75 -33.96 -31.41 -6.16
C GLU A 75 -34.30 -32.65 -5.33
N SER A 76 -35.60 -32.87 -5.15
CA SER A 76 -36.14 -34.14 -4.66
C SER A 76 -36.31 -35.10 -5.83
N ALA A 77 -36.08 -36.40 -5.63
CA ALA A 77 -36.29 -37.41 -6.66
C ALA A 77 -37.75 -37.49 -7.19
N GLU A 78 -38.72 -36.90 -6.48
CA GLU A 78 -40.16 -36.92 -6.83
C GLU A 78 -40.68 -35.58 -7.40
N GLY A 79 -39.87 -34.53 -7.46
CA GLY A 79 -40.28 -33.19 -7.89
C GLY A 79 -39.51 -32.69 -9.10
N ALA A 80 -40.21 -32.14 -10.10
CA ALA A 80 -39.61 -31.55 -11.30
C ALA A 80 -39.13 -30.09 -11.12
N GLN A 81 -39.19 -29.56 -9.89
CA GLN A 81 -38.77 -28.20 -9.57
C GLN A 81 -37.73 -28.19 -8.44
N PRO A 82 -36.73 -27.30 -8.50
CA PRO A 82 -35.72 -27.18 -7.47
C PRO A 82 -36.32 -26.66 -6.16
N VAL A 83 -36.00 -27.34 -5.07
CA VAL A 83 -36.41 -26.98 -3.71
C VAL A 83 -35.61 -25.78 -3.19
N TRP A 84 -34.37 -25.65 -3.65
CA TRP A 84 -33.51 -24.48 -3.40
C TRP A 84 -32.55 -24.25 -4.56
N THR A 85 -32.04 -23.02 -4.67
CA THR A 85 -31.07 -22.60 -5.69
C THR A 85 -30.07 -21.62 -5.07
N GLU A 86 -28.80 -21.78 -5.40
CA GLU A 86 -27.70 -20.94 -4.94
C GLU A 86 -26.80 -20.55 -6.12
N GLU A 87 -26.41 -19.29 -6.25
CA GLU A 87 -25.46 -18.83 -7.26
C GLU A 87 -24.11 -18.46 -6.62
N ILE A 88 -23.03 -18.88 -7.24
CA ILE A 88 -21.66 -18.80 -6.72
C ILE A 88 -20.75 -18.31 -7.83
N ALA A 89 -20.20 -17.10 -7.72
CA ALA A 89 -19.14 -16.65 -8.63
C ALA A 89 -17.84 -17.43 -8.36
N LEU A 90 -17.30 -18.06 -9.42
CA LEU A 90 -16.05 -18.83 -9.42
C LEU A 90 -14.87 -18.06 -10.04
N LEU A 91 -15.13 -17.13 -10.97
CA LEU A 91 -14.16 -16.16 -11.48
C LEU A 91 -14.77 -14.78 -11.35
N SER A 92 -14.11 -13.91 -10.59
CA SER A 92 -14.41 -12.49 -10.64
C SER A 92 -13.87 -11.93 -11.96
N THR A 93 -14.72 -11.49 -12.90
CA THR A 93 -14.71 -10.27 -13.77
C THR A 93 -15.62 -10.46 -15.04
N PRO A 94 -15.84 -9.43 -15.89
CA PRO A 94 -17.10 -8.71 -16.15
C PRO A 94 -17.94 -9.27 -17.33
N GLN A 95 -19.26 -9.07 -17.30
CA GLN A 95 -20.17 -9.45 -18.39
C GLN A 95 -19.88 -8.68 -19.70
N ILE A 96 -19.62 -9.41 -20.80
CA ILE A 96 -19.81 -8.96 -22.19
C ILE A 96 -20.40 -10.14 -22.99
N GLU A 97 -21.47 -9.87 -23.75
CA GLU A 97 -22.20 -10.78 -24.65
C GLU A 97 -21.34 -11.35 -25.81
N PRO A 98 -21.71 -12.51 -26.39
CA PRO A 98 -20.83 -13.29 -27.27
C PRO A 98 -21.05 -13.02 -28.76
N GLU A 99 -19.95 -12.93 -29.52
CA GLU A 99 -19.96 -13.14 -30.98
C GLU A 99 -18.94 -14.24 -31.32
N ALA A 100 -19.36 -15.13 -32.22
CA ALA A 100 -18.90 -16.51 -32.37
C ALA A 100 -17.68 -16.69 -33.29
N GLU A 101 -17.22 -17.95 -33.36
CA GLU A 101 -16.25 -18.55 -34.30
C GLU A 101 -14.78 -18.39 -33.90
N GLY A 102 -13.95 -19.43 -33.80
CA GLY A 102 -14.06 -20.87 -34.02
C GLY A 102 -12.65 -21.43 -33.80
N LEU A 103 -12.51 -22.48 -32.97
CA LEU A 103 -11.28 -23.27 -32.88
C LEU A 103 -11.30 -24.37 -33.97
N PRO A 104 -10.15 -24.93 -34.33
CA PRO A 104 -9.74 -26.20 -33.70
C PRO A 104 -8.25 -26.15 -33.26
N GLU A 105 -7.91 -26.58 -32.05
CA GLU A 105 -7.71 -27.97 -31.60
C GLU A 105 -6.55 -28.73 -32.26
N SER A 106 -5.67 -29.23 -31.39
CA SER A 106 -4.93 -30.52 -31.36
C SER A 106 -3.47 -30.30 -30.93
N ASP A 107 -2.80 -31.08 -30.08
CA ASP A 107 -3.05 -32.38 -29.47
C ASP A 107 -2.28 -32.45 -28.13
N PHE A 108 -2.87 -33.14 -27.15
CA PHE A 108 -2.21 -33.56 -25.92
C PHE A 108 -1.58 -34.94 -26.08
N SER A 109 -0.42 -35.15 -25.44
CA SER A 109 0.00 -36.45 -24.91
C SER A 109 1.06 -36.27 -23.80
N PRO A 110 0.80 -36.73 -22.56
CA PRO A 110 1.81 -36.97 -21.52
C PRO A 110 1.84 -38.48 -21.15
N PRO A 111 2.52 -38.96 -20.10
CA PRO A 111 3.72 -38.47 -19.39
C PRO A 111 4.79 -39.59 -19.20
N GLN A 112 5.96 -39.25 -18.66
CA GLN A 112 6.75 -40.22 -17.88
C GLN A 112 7.31 -39.61 -16.58
N SER A 113 7.13 -40.39 -15.51
CA SER A 113 7.51 -40.18 -14.12
C SER A 113 8.98 -40.50 -13.85
N VAL A 114 9.67 -39.69 -13.04
CA VAL A 114 10.93 -40.09 -12.37
C VAL A 114 10.94 -39.60 -10.91
N GLN A 115 11.55 -40.46 -10.08
CA GLN A 115 11.52 -40.58 -8.62
C GLN A 115 12.38 -39.54 -7.87
N ASN A 116 12.01 -39.28 -6.61
CA ASN A 116 12.78 -38.55 -5.60
C ASN A 116 13.93 -39.38 -5.02
N PRO A 117 15.08 -38.76 -4.67
CA PRO A 117 16.01 -39.28 -3.66
C PRO A 117 15.98 -38.49 -2.32
N SER A 118 16.34 -39.21 -1.26
CA SER A 118 16.39 -38.85 0.16
C SER A 118 17.50 -37.84 0.54
N PRO A 119 17.39 -37.14 1.70
CA PRO A 119 18.31 -36.06 2.09
C PRO A 119 19.57 -36.54 2.85
N PRO A 120 20.67 -35.75 2.86
CA PRO A 120 21.85 -36.01 3.67
C PRO A 120 21.76 -35.43 5.10
N VAL A 121 22.55 -36.05 5.98
CA VAL A 121 22.67 -35.87 7.42
C VAL A 121 23.39 -34.57 7.79
N PHE A 122 22.84 -33.80 8.74
CA PHE A 122 23.48 -32.60 9.33
C PHE A 122 24.32 -32.97 10.58
N GLN A 123 25.51 -32.39 10.69
CA GLN A 123 26.31 -32.35 11.93
C GLN A 123 26.20 -30.96 12.58
N PRO A 124 26.26 -30.84 13.93
CA PRO A 124 26.06 -29.57 14.62
C PRO A 124 27.31 -28.69 14.65
N LEU A 125 27.07 -27.38 14.73
CA LEU A 125 28.06 -26.31 14.90
C LEU A 125 28.83 -26.41 16.22
N THR A 126 30.17 -26.48 16.14
CA THR A 126 31.06 -26.13 17.26
C THR A 126 31.87 -24.88 16.91
N GLN A 127 31.75 -23.87 17.76
CA GLN A 127 32.50 -22.60 17.74
C GLN A 127 33.91 -22.81 18.27
N ASP A 128 34.94 -22.54 17.45
CA ASP A 128 36.16 -21.80 17.84
C ASP A 128 37.07 -21.63 16.60
N ASP A 129 36.73 -20.69 15.71
CA ASP A 129 37.58 -20.35 14.56
C ASP A 129 38.12 -18.92 14.72
N SER A 130 39.44 -18.79 14.76
CA SER A 130 40.12 -17.49 14.71
C SER A 130 39.63 -16.67 13.51
N PRO A 131 39.47 -15.34 13.62
CA PRO A 131 38.89 -14.48 12.58
C PRO A 131 39.43 -14.70 11.14
N PRO A 132 40.74 -14.92 10.90
CA PRO A 132 41.22 -15.19 9.54
C PRO A 132 40.75 -16.52 8.93
N VAL A 133 40.46 -17.53 9.76
CA VAL A 133 39.98 -18.85 9.30
C VAL A 133 38.50 -18.77 8.89
N ALA A 134 37.69 -18.03 9.65
CA ALA A 134 36.27 -17.81 9.35
C ALA A 134 36.08 -17.06 8.02
N ILE A 135 36.94 -16.08 7.73
CA ILE A 135 36.90 -15.31 6.48
C ILE A 135 37.24 -16.19 5.27
N ALA A 136 38.30 -17.01 5.37
CA ALA A 136 38.70 -17.93 4.30
C ALA A 136 37.59 -18.94 3.98
N ARG A 137 36.95 -19.49 5.02
CA ARG A 137 35.80 -20.40 4.87
C ARG A 137 34.61 -19.71 4.22
N ALA A 138 34.33 -18.45 4.59
CA ALA A 138 33.24 -17.70 3.99
C ALA A 138 33.44 -17.42 2.49
N TYR A 139 34.68 -17.14 2.04
CA TYR A 139 35.01 -17.04 0.62
C TYR A 139 34.78 -18.37 -0.12
N GLN A 140 35.19 -19.49 0.49
CA GLN A 140 35.00 -20.83 -0.08
C GLN A 140 33.50 -21.19 -0.21
N GLU A 141 32.68 -20.89 0.81
CA GLU A 141 31.23 -21.15 0.79
C GLU A 141 30.49 -20.32 -0.28
N LEU A 142 30.97 -19.12 -0.60
CA LEU A 142 30.47 -18.33 -1.73
C LEU A 142 31.09 -18.72 -3.08
N GLY A 143 32.16 -19.53 -3.09
CA GLY A 143 32.91 -19.88 -4.29
C GLY A 143 33.60 -18.66 -4.91
N LEU A 144 34.14 -17.78 -4.07
CA LEU A 144 34.83 -16.56 -4.45
C LEU A 144 36.31 -16.65 -4.08
N GLU A 145 37.17 -16.03 -4.89
CA GLU A 145 38.59 -15.87 -4.56
C GLU A 145 38.77 -14.88 -3.40
N PRO A 146 39.74 -15.11 -2.49
CA PRO A 146 40.03 -14.17 -1.39
C PRO A 146 40.34 -12.76 -1.93
N GLY A 147 39.65 -11.75 -1.38
CA GLY A 147 39.81 -10.35 -1.78
C GLY A 147 38.79 -9.85 -2.81
N ALA A 148 37.76 -10.63 -3.12
CA ALA A 148 36.62 -10.14 -3.92
C ALA A 148 35.97 -8.90 -3.28
N SER A 149 35.55 -7.94 -4.12
CA SER A 149 34.92 -6.72 -3.63
C SER A 149 33.54 -7.00 -3.01
N LEU A 150 33.07 -6.11 -2.14
CA LEU A 150 31.74 -6.24 -1.51
C LEU A 150 30.63 -6.40 -2.56
N ALA A 151 30.73 -5.68 -3.67
CA ALA A 151 29.78 -5.78 -4.78
C ALA A 151 29.78 -7.18 -5.44
N GLN A 152 30.95 -7.82 -5.56
CA GLN A 152 31.05 -9.19 -6.08
C GLN A 152 30.45 -10.19 -5.10
N VAL A 153 30.75 -10.03 -3.80
CA VAL A 153 30.19 -10.86 -2.71
C VAL A 153 28.65 -10.81 -2.70
N GLU A 154 28.06 -9.61 -2.80
CA GLU A 154 26.61 -9.42 -2.86
C GLU A 154 26.01 -10.08 -4.11
N SER A 155 26.60 -9.85 -5.28
CA SER A 155 26.08 -10.41 -6.55
C SER A 155 26.03 -11.94 -6.55
N VAL A 156 27.06 -12.60 -6.01
CA VAL A 156 27.14 -14.06 -5.95
C VAL A 156 26.18 -14.63 -4.91
N TYR A 157 26.06 -13.98 -3.75
CA TYR A 157 25.12 -14.36 -2.72
C TYR A 157 23.67 -14.35 -3.24
N PHE A 158 23.22 -13.26 -3.86
CA PHE A 158 21.85 -13.17 -4.37
C PHE A 158 21.57 -14.17 -5.50
N LYS A 159 22.54 -14.38 -6.38
CA LYS A 159 22.43 -15.36 -7.47
C LYS A 159 22.29 -16.79 -6.94
N ARG A 160 23.13 -17.20 -5.98
CA ARG A 160 23.07 -18.54 -5.37
C ARG A 160 21.81 -18.73 -4.54
N ARG A 161 21.39 -17.72 -3.77
CA ARG A 161 20.15 -17.76 -2.99
C ARG A 161 18.91 -17.95 -3.87
N ALA A 162 18.84 -17.25 -5.00
CA ALA A 162 17.73 -17.41 -5.95
C ALA A 162 17.71 -18.82 -6.58
N ALA A 163 18.88 -19.41 -6.87
CA ALA A 163 18.97 -20.77 -7.39
C ALA A 163 18.49 -21.82 -6.36
N LEU A 164 18.91 -21.70 -5.10
CA LEU A 164 18.51 -22.61 -4.01
C LEU A 164 17.00 -22.54 -3.72
N LEU A 165 16.41 -21.34 -3.78
CA LEU A 165 14.96 -21.17 -3.63
C LEU A 165 14.15 -21.81 -4.76
N ARG A 166 14.66 -21.77 -6.01
CA ARG A 166 14.03 -22.46 -7.15
C ARG A 166 14.12 -23.98 -7.05
N GLN A 167 15.15 -24.49 -6.40
CA GLN A 167 15.37 -25.92 -6.18
C GLN A 167 14.65 -26.44 -4.92
N GLY A 168 14.08 -25.55 -4.09
CA GLY A 168 13.39 -25.91 -2.85
C GLY A 168 14.31 -26.30 -1.69
N ASP A 169 15.63 -26.16 -1.85
CA ASP A 169 16.61 -26.52 -0.83
C ASP A 169 16.81 -25.38 0.18
N ARG A 170 15.95 -25.36 1.19
CA ARG A 170 16.00 -24.35 2.26
C ARG A 170 17.12 -24.60 3.26
N ALA A 171 17.64 -25.82 3.36
CA ALA A 171 18.68 -26.16 4.32
C ALA A 171 20.04 -25.56 3.92
N ALA A 172 20.31 -25.46 2.62
CA ALA A 172 21.52 -24.83 2.09
C ALA A 172 21.55 -23.29 2.22
N LEU A 173 20.47 -22.64 2.68
CA LEU A 173 20.42 -21.19 2.84
C LEU A 173 21.16 -20.69 4.09
N GLU A 174 21.20 -21.48 5.16
CA GLU A 174 21.83 -21.10 6.44
C GLU A 174 23.35 -20.91 6.30
N PRO A 175 24.13 -21.85 5.72
CA PRO A 175 25.56 -21.66 5.49
C PRO A 175 25.87 -20.46 4.57
N LEU A 176 25.05 -20.28 3.53
CA LEU A 176 25.21 -19.19 2.57
C LEU A 176 24.99 -17.81 3.24
N LYS A 177 24.01 -17.71 4.14
CA LYS A 177 23.72 -16.48 4.89
C LYS A 177 24.82 -16.18 5.91
N TRP A 178 25.33 -17.21 6.59
CA TRP A 178 26.48 -17.06 7.49
C TRP A 178 27.70 -16.52 6.74
N ALA A 179 28.07 -17.14 5.61
CA ALA A 179 29.22 -16.72 4.80
C ALA A 179 29.12 -15.27 4.32
N PHE A 180 27.94 -14.86 3.83
CA PHE A 180 27.69 -13.49 3.41
C PHE A 180 27.84 -12.49 4.56
N THR A 181 27.27 -12.80 5.73
CA THR A 181 27.31 -11.90 6.89
C THR A 181 28.75 -11.71 7.38
N THR A 182 29.52 -12.80 7.47
CA THR A 182 30.94 -12.78 7.87
C THR A 182 31.78 -11.90 6.93
N LEU A 183 31.61 -12.04 5.61
CA LEU A 183 32.37 -11.24 4.64
C LEU A 183 31.95 -9.78 4.60
N LYS A 184 30.64 -9.52 4.69
CA LYS A 184 30.12 -8.15 4.74
C LYS A 184 30.69 -7.39 5.93
N THR A 185 30.66 -8.00 7.13
CA THR A 185 31.24 -7.38 8.33
C THR A 185 32.75 -7.16 8.21
N HIS A 186 33.48 -8.08 7.57
CA HIS A 186 34.92 -7.92 7.37
C HIS A 186 35.27 -6.78 6.38
N LEU A 187 34.50 -6.65 5.30
CA LEU A 187 34.76 -5.65 4.24
C LEU A 187 34.24 -4.25 4.60
N GLU A 188 33.24 -4.13 5.47
CA GLU A 188 32.67 -2.85 5.91
C GLU A 188 33.42 -2.20 7.08
N GLN A 189 34.31 -2.93 7.78
CA GLN A 189 35.14 -2.34 8.83
C GLN A 189 36.19 -1.41 8.20
N PRO A 190 36.23 -0.11 8.59
CA PRO A 190 37.27 0.81 8.14
C PRO A 190 38.63 0.25 8.58
N GLN A 191 39.51 -0.03 7.62
CA GLN A 191 40.91 -0.33 7.95
C GLN A 191 41.46 0.83 8.76
N ALA A 192 41.76 0.59 10.04
CA ALA A 192 42.52 1.50 10.88
C ALA A 192 43.95 1.56 10.34
N VAL A 193 44.16 2.44 9.36
CA VAL A 193 45.50 2.80 8.91
C VAL A 193 46.09 3.72 9.96
N THR A 194 46.93 3.12 10.81
CA THR A 194 48.01 3.79 11.53
C THR A 194 48.72 4.78 10.63
N SER A 195 48.55 6.08 10.91
CA SER A 195 49.41 7.13 10.42
C SER A 195 49.81 8.00 11.61
N ASP A 196 50.91 7.61 12.24
CA ASP A 196 51.75 8.51 13.03
C ASP A 196 52.30 9.59 12.10
N LEU A 197 52.18 10.87 12.51
CA LEU A 197 53.19 11.95 12.39
C LEU A 197 52.59 13.29 12.87
N THR A 198 52.83 13.56 14.16
CA THR A 198 53.42 14.77 14.77
C THR A 198 53.25 16.19 14.20
N MET A 199 53.11 17.11 15.18
CA MET A 199 53.42 18.57 15.24
C MET A 199 52.18 19.49 15.12
N ALA A 200 51.66 20.09 16.19
CA ALA A 200 52.22 21.10 17.11
C ALA A 200 52.38 22.51 16.49
N GLU A 201 51.89 23.50 17.25
CA GLU A 201 52.16 24.95 17.16
C GLU A 201 51.63 25.75 15.95
N MET A 202 50.71 26.68 16.21
CA MET A 202 51.08 28.09 16.44
C MET A 202 49.88 28.94 16.87
N ALA A 203 50.19 29.81 17.82
CA ALA A 203 49.30 30.75 18.47
C ALA A 203 49.16 32.08 17.71
N THR A 204 48.14 32.85 18.12
CA THR A 204 48.06 34.33 18.14
C THR A 204 48.10 35.11 16.82
N VAL A 205 47.16 36.05 16.67
CA VAL A 205 47.41 37.51 16.63
C VAL A 205 46.08 38.26 16.45
N SER A 206 45.76 39.10 17.44
CA SER A 206 44.78 40.19 17.35
C SER A 206 45.22 41.24 16.33
N LYS A 207 44.27 41.86 15.62
CA LYS A 207 44.42 43.29 15.28
C LYS A 207 43.09 44.01 15.10
N VAL A 208 43.00 45.07 15.90
CA VAL A 208 42.05 46.19 15.90
C VAL A 208 42.04 46.89 14.55
N GLY A 209 40.85 47.18 14.02
CA GLY A 209 40.63 47.98 12.82
C GLY A 209 39.58 49.06 13.09
N LEU A 210 39.99 50.32 12.93
CA LEU A 210 39.31 51.54 13.34
C LEU A 210 37.95 51.79 12.69
N ALA A 211 37.09 52.41 13.49
CA ALA A 211 35.83 53.04 13.12
C ALA A 211 36.04 54.14 12.06
N GLN A 212 35.36 54.00 10.92
CA GLN A 212 35.26 55.03 9.89
C GLN A 212 33.86 55.65 9.95
N ARG A 213 33.85 56.93 10.33
CA ARG A 213 32.66 57.76 10.61
C ARG A 213 32.17 58.36 9.30
N SER A 214 31.16 57.76 8.68
CA SER A 214 30.51 58.28 7.47
C SER A 214 29.45 59.33 7.81
N ARG A 215 29.53 60.48 7.14
CA ARG A 215 28.58 61.61 7.22
C ARG A 215 27.16 61.21 6.78
N PRO A 216 26.11 61.83 7.34
CA PRO A 216 24.73 61.62 6.91
C PRO A 216 24.47 62.40 5.63
N SER A 217 24.12 61.70 4.55
CA SER A 217 23.61 62.31 3.34
C SER A 217 22.17 61.84 3.11
N THR A 218 21.29 62.83 2.96
CA THR A 218 20.05 62.82 2.17
C THR A 218 18.97 61.79 2.49
N HIS A 219 17.83 62.33 2.93
CA HIS A 219 16.49 61.75 3.01
C HIS A 219 16.30 60.38 2.33
N PRO A 220 15.96 59.32 3.10
CA PRO A 220 15.51 58.08 2.49
C PRO A 220 14.19 58.36 1.79
N ARG A 221 14.23 58.32 0.46
CA ARG A 221 13.09 57.95 -0.37
C ARG A 221 12.47 56.71 0.30
N PRO A 222 11.15 56.66 0.59
CA PRO A 222 10.57 55.47 1.19
C PRO A 222 10.94 54.31 0.28
N ALA A 223 11.73 53.38 0.82
CA ALA A 223 12.14 52.19 0.12
C ALA A 223 10.85 51.55 -0.38
N GLN A 224 10.68 51.48 -1.70
CA GLN A 224 9.78 50.50 -2.29
C GLN A 224 10.18 49.19 -1.62
N ALA A 225 9.25 48.60 -0.86
CA ALA A 225 9.49 47.33 -0.20
C ALA A 225 10.01 46.38 -1.28
N ASN A 226 11.31 46.06 -1.22
CA ASN A 226 11.93 45.13 -2.14
C ASN A 226 11.00 43.92 -2.17
N ALA A 227 10.51 43.57 -3.36
CA ALA A 227 9.78 42.34 -3.54
C ALA A 227 10.60 41.24 -2.85
N PRO A 228 9.97 40.42 -1.97
CA PRO A 228 10.70 39.40 -1.22
C PRO A 228 11.57 38.61 -2.20
N ASP A 229 12.83 38.41 -1.84
CA ASP A 229 13.81 37.74 -2.67
C ASP A 229 13.33 36.30 -2.95
N ASP A 230 12.76 36.08 -4.13
CA ASP A 230 12.23 34.79 -4.58
C ASP A 230 13.36 33.80 -4.99
N SER A 231 14.61 34.09 -4.62
CA SER A 231 15.78 33.25 -4.91
C SER A 231 15.76 31.91 -4.17
N ASP A 232 15.20 31.86 -2.95
CA ASP A 232 15.07 30.64 -2.18
C ASP A 232 13.76 29.90 -2.53
N ILE A 233 13.87 28.87 -3.38
CA ILE A 233 12.76 28.03 -3.82
C ILE A 233 12.13 27.24 -2.64
N LEU A 234 12.93 26.95 -1.60
CA LEU A 234 12.47 26.15 -0.46
C LEU A 234 11.62 26.97 0.51
N ALA A 235 11.76 28.29 0.50
CA ALA A 235 10.99 29.19 1.36
C ALA A 235 9.47 29.03 1.17
N PHE A 236 8.73 29.07 2.27
CA PHE A 236 7.26 28.96 2.27
C PHE A 236 6.57 30.17 1.65
N ASP A 237 7.24 31.32 1.59
CA ASP A 237 6.69 32.55 1.01
C ASP A 237 7.04 32.70 -0.48
N ASN A 238 7.84 31.79 -1.05
CA ASN A 238 8.25 31.85 -2.45
C ASN A 238 7.05 31.74 -3.40
N ARG A 239 6.91 32.72 -4.29
CA ARG A 239 5.76 32.81 -5.21
C ARG A 239 5.76 31.72 -6.26
N TYR A 240 6.93 31.36 -6.79
CA TYR A 240 7.06 30.29 -7.78
C TYR A 240 6.77 28.93 -7.19
N SER A 241 7.24 28.67 -5.97
CA SER A 241 6.99 27.41 -5.26
C SER A 241 5.50 27.17 -5.03
N ASN A 242 4.82 28.16 -4.45
CA ASN A 242 3.40 28.04 -4.12
C ASN A 242 2.46 28.17 -5.33
N GLY A 243 2.83 28.99 -6.31
CA GLY A 243 2.00 29.30 -7.48
C GLY A 243 2.17 28.34 -8.64
N LEU A 244 3.40 27.92 -8.95
CA LEU A 244 3.74 27.12 -10.14
C LEU A 244 4.24 25.71 -9.81
N ILE A 245 5.16 25.55 -8.85
CA ILE A 245 5.76 24.24 -8.57
C ILE A 245 4.71 23.28 -8.03
N PHE A 246 3.84 23.72 -7.12
CA PHE A 246 2.78 22.86 -6.59
C PHE A 246 1.87 22.27 -7.70
N PRO A 247 1.23 23.06 -8.59
CA PRO A 247 0.48 22.49 -9.72
C PRO A 247 1.31 21.57 -10.61
N VAL A 248 2.58 21.89 -10.86
CA VAL A 248 3.47 21.03 -11.65
C VAL A 248 3.68 19.68 -10.97
N LEU A 249 3.88 19.65 -9.64
CA LEU A 249 3.96 18.40 -8.89
C LEU A 249 2.65 17.60 -8.93
N LEU A 250 1.49 18.28 -8.89
CA LEU A 250 0.19 17.63 -9.03
C LEU A 250 0.03 16.95 -10.39
N LEU A 251 0.39 17.67 -11.46
CA LEU A 251 0.35 17.15 -12.82
C LEU A 251 1.37 16.03 -13.03
N ALA A 252 2.57 16.15 -12.47
CA ALA A 252 3.57 15.11 -12.51
C ALA A 252 3.08 13.83 -11.80
N GLY A 253 2.52 13.95 -10.59
CA GLY A 253 1.92 12.81 -9.88
C GLY A 253 0.77 12.16 -10.65
N MET A 254 -0.10 12.97 -11.27
CA MET A 254 -1.17 12.50 -12.15
C MET A 254 -0.61 11.70 -13.34
N LEU A 255 0.40 12.23 -14.02
CA LEU A 255 1.03 11.61 -15.18
C LEU A 255 1.74 10.30 -14.79
N MET A 256 2.45 10.30 -13.67
CA MET A 256 3.10 9.11 -13.11
C MET A 256 2.09 8.01 -12.78
N ASN A 257 0.90 8.37 -12.30
CA ASN A 257 -0.17 7.41 -12.04
C ASN A 257 -0.75 6.82 -13.33
N ALA A 258 -0.90 7.64 -14.38
CA ALA A 258 -1.43 7.21 -15.67
C ALA A 258 -0.47 6.29 -16.45
N MET A 259 0.84 6.37 -16.21
CA MET A 259 1.83 5.52 -16.87
C MET A 259 1.91 4.12 -16.22
N PRO A 260 1.60 3.01 -16.92
CA PRO A 260 1.54 1.68 -16.32
C PRO A 260 2.85 1.22 -15.65
N ILE A 261 3.99 1.50 -16.29
CA ILE A 261 5.31 1.12 -15.78
C ILE A 261 5.64 1.85 -14.47
N VAL A 262 5.36 3.16 -14.42
CA VAL A 262 5.61 3.97 -13.22
C VAL A 262 4.62 3.61 -12.11
N ASN A 263 3.36 3.37 -12.47
CA ASN A 263 2.33 2.91 -11.55
C ASN A 263 2.73 1.58 -10.88
N ALA A 264 3.23 0.62 -11.66
CA ALA A 264 3.74 -0.65 -11.15
C ALA A 264 4.97 -0.46 -10.25
N LEU A 265 5.93 0.39 -10.64
CA LEU A 265 7.13 0.66 -9.85
C LEU A 265 6.82 1.32 -8.50
N LEU A 266 5.86 2.24 -8.47
CA LEU A 266 5.47 3.01 -7.29
C LEU A 266 4.26 2.42 -6.56
N TRP A 267 3.83 1.22 -6.94
CA TRP A 267 2.69 0.55 -6.34
C TRP A 267 2.85 0.37 -4.82
N GLY A 268 4.07 0.12 -4.34
CA GLY A 268 4.37 0.02 -2.92
C GLY A 268 4.06 1.29 -2.12
N ILE A 269 4.09 2.48 -2.73
CA ILE A 269 3.71 3.73 -2.06
C ILE A 269 2.19 3.75 -1.79
N LYS A 270 1.37 3.27 -2.74
CA LYS A 270 -0.09 3.18 -2.56
C LYS A 270 -0.43 2.25 -1.40
N ILE A 271 0.16 1.06 -1.40
CA ILE A 271 0.02 0.10 -0.31
C ILE A 271 0.43 0.73 1.01
N TRP A 272 1.57 1.40 1.06
CA TRP A 272 2.04 1.95 2.32
C TRP A 272 1.10 3.04 2.86
N ILE A 273 0.57 3.91 2.00
CA ILE A 273 -0.44 4.91 2.41
C ILE A 273 -1.75 4.24 2.83
N HIS A 274 -2.17 3.18 2.15
CA HIS A 274 -3.34 2.37 2.50
C HIS A 274 -3.21 1.79 3.92
N GLU A 275 -2.11 1.10 4.20
CA GLU A 275 -1.82 0.53 5.52
C GLU A 275 -1.69 1.62 6.59
N PHE A 276 -1.09 2.75 6.24
CA PHE A 276 -1.03 3.90 7.14
C PHE A 276 -2.43 4.46 7.44
N GLY A 277 -3.35 4.38 6.48
CA GLY A 277 -4.77 4.68 6.66
C GLY A 277 -5.39 3.90 7.83
N HIS A 278 -5.29 2.57 7.82
CA HIS A 278 -5.69 1.72 8.96
C HIS A 278 -5.01 2.14 10.25
N ALA A 279 -3.69 2.35 10.21
CA ALA A 279 -2.91 2.70 11.39
C ALA A 279 -3.35 4.04 12.00
N THR A 280 -3.70 5.04 11.18
CA THR A 280 -4.18 6.34 11.70
C THR A 280 -5.49 6.21 12.47
N VAL A 281 -6.44 5.40 11.98
CA VAL A 281 -7.70 5.14 12.69
C VAL A 281 -7.42 4.40 14.01
N ALA A 282 -6.54 3.39 13.97
CA ALA A 282 -6.16 2.63 15.16
C ALA A 282 -5.46 3.49 16.22
N TRP A 283 -4.48 4.31 15.84
CA TRP A 283 -3.76 5.17 16.78
C TRP A 283 -4.66 6.25 17.40
N LEU A 284 -5.55 6.87 16.62
CA LEU A 284 -6.52 7.84 17.14
C LEU A 284 -7.54 7.18 18.08
N ALA A 285 -7.87 5.90 17.87
CA ALA A 285 -8.68 5.11 18.79
C ALA A 285 -7.90 4.51 19.98
N GLY A 286 -6.61 4.86 20.13
CA GLY A 286 -5.76 4.41 21.22
C GLY A 286 -5.36 2.94 21.14
N ARG A 287 -5.32 2.35 19.95
CA ARG A 287 -4.98 0.94 19.70
C ARG A 287 -3.62 0.80 19.03
N ARG A 288 -2.93 -0.31 19.29
CA ARG A 288 -1.63 -0.58 18.68
C ARG A 288 -1.84 -0.92 17.21
N ALA A 289 -1.08 -0.26 16.34
CA ALA A 289 -1.04 -0.57 14.92
C ALA A 289 0.38 -0.45 14.39
N ILE A 290 0.76 -1.37 13.51
CA ILE A 290 2.04 -1.35 12.79
C ILE A 290 1.74 -1.48 11.29
N PRO A 291 1.82 -0.39 10.52
CA PRO A 291 1.63 -0.42 9.07
C PRO A 291 2.90 -0.97 8.40
N LEU A 292 2.82 -2.15 7.80
CA LEU A 292 3.94 -2.75 7.07
C LEU A 292 3.83 -2.45 5.56
N PRO A 293 4.93 -2.13 4.87
CA PRO A 293 4.93 -1.78 3.45
C PRO A 293 4.65 -2.97 2.50
N ILE A 294 4.19 -4.09 3.05
CA ILE A 294 3.84 -5.32 2.32
C ILE A 294 2.33 -5.53 2.25
N GLY A 295 1.51 -4.53 2.57
CA GLY A 295 0.05 -4.66 2.53
C GLY A 295 -0.49 -5.42 3.74
N TRP A 296 0.03 -5.08 4.92
CA TRP A 296 -0.43 -5.67 6.16
C TRP A 296 -0.33 -4.66 7.31
N THR A 297 -1.43 -4.39 7.99
CA THR A 297 -1.45 -3.62 9.23
C THR A 297 -1.85 -4.52 10.38
N SER A 298 -0.89 -4.80 11.27
CA SER A 298 -1.19 -5.53 12.51
C SER A 298 -1.85 -4.58 13.50
N VAL A 299 -3.13 -4.81 13.83
CA VAL A 299 -3.90 -3.99 14.78
C VAL A 299 -4.32 -4.83 15.98
N ASP A 300 -4.07 -4.32 17.19
CA ASP A 300 -4.56 -4.92 18.43
C ASP A 300 -6.00 -4.41 18.72
N PRO A 301 -7.00 -5.30 18.85
CA PRO A 301 -8.36 -4.89 19.19
C PRO A 301 -8.47 -4.24 20.58
N ARG A 302 -7.50 -4.43 21.46
CA ARG A 302 -7.52 -3.84 22.80
C ARG A 302 -6.95 -2.43 22.78
N ARG A 303 -7.65 -1.53 23.47
CA ARG A 303 -7.15 -0.18 23.76
C ARG A 303 -5.87 -0.29 24.60
N SER A 304 -4.89 0.53 24.29
CA SER A 304 -3.60 0.60 24.96
C SER A 304 -3.37 2.00 25.50
N LEU A 305 -3.34 2.14 26.82
CA LEU A 305 -3.00 3.41 27.47
C LEU A 305 -1.64 3.95 27.02
N PHE A 306 -0.70 3.04 26.72
CA PHE A 306 0.60 3.42 26.17
C PHE A 306 0.46 4.15 24.83
N VAL A 307 -0.37 3.65 23.91
CA VAL A 307 -0.58 4.32 22.62
C VAL A 307 -1.32 5.64 22.83
N TYR A 308 -2.41 5.64 23.60
CA TYR A 308 -3.19 6.84 23.88
C TYR A 308 -2.33 7.97 24.47
N LEU A 309 -1.59 7.68 25.55
CA LEU A 309 -0.70 8.65 26.18
C LEU A 309 0.48 9.01 25.27
N GLY A 310 1.00 8.05 24.50
CA GLY A 310 2.06 8.29 23.51
C GLY A 310 1.66 9.32 22.46
N ILE A 311 0.48 9.16 21.84
CA ILE A 311 -0.03 10.14 20.87
C ILE A 311 -0.31 11.49 21.55
N LEU A 312 -0.88 11.52 22.77
CA LEU A 312 -1.07 12.79 23.50
C LEU A 312 0.26 13.52 23.78
N VAL A 313 1.32 12.78 24.10
CA VAL A 313 2.66 13.35 24.26
C VAL A 313 3.15 13.94 22.94
N LEU A 314 3.01 13.22 21.81
CA LEU A 314 3.40 13.74 20.49
C LEU A 314 2.60 14.99 20.10
N LEU A 315 1.29 15.02 20.37
CA LEU A 315 0.45 16.20 20.14
C LEU A 315 0.83 17.35 21.08
N GLY A 316 1.15 17.06 22.35
CA GLY A 316 1.67 18.04 23.30
C GLY A 316 3.01 18.65 22.84
N LEU A 317 3.90 17.83 22.28
CA LEU A 317 5.15 18.28 21.67
C LEU A 317 4.91 19.14 20.43
N LEU A 318 3.96 18.76 19.57
CA LEU A 318 3.55 19.56 18.40
C LEU A 318 3.00 20.93 18.83
N TYR A 319 2.13 20.97 19.84
CA TYR A 319 1.61 22.19 20.42
C TYR A 319 2.73 23.06 21.00
N TRP A 320 3.64 22.45 21.77
CA TRP A 320 4.76 23.15 22.39
C TRP A 320 5.74 23.71 21.35
N ALA A 321 6.08 22.94 20.31
CA ALA A 321 6.90 23.39 19.20
C ALA A 321 6.24 24.56 18.45
N GLY A 322 4.94 24.45 18.14
CA GLY A 322 4.16 25.54 17.55
C GLY A 322 4.17 26.81 18.41
N ARG A 323 4.02 26.67 19.74
CA ARG A 323 4.10 27.80 20.67
C ARG A 323 5.50 28.43 20.71
N ARG A 324 6.56 27.63 20.75
CA ARG A 324 7.96 28.11 20.78
C ARG A 324 8.30 28.88 19.50
N GLU A 325 7.81 28.43 18.36
CA GLU A 325 8.02 29.04 17.05
C GLU A 325 6.94 30.09 16.67
N GLN A 326 6.02 30.42 17.58
CA GLN A 326 4.91 31.37 17.35
C GLN A 326 4.00 31.00 16.16
N LYS A 327 3.95 29.73 15.79
CA LYS A 327 3.07 29.19 14.74
C LYS A 327 1.76 28.74 15.38
N ARG A 328 0.66 29.41 15.05
CA ARG A 328 -0.68 29.10 15.61
C ARG A 328 -1.31 27.84 15.05
N TRP A 329 -1.05 27.53 13.78
CA TRP A 329 -1.72 26.42 13.10
C TRP A 329 -1.39 25.03 13.69
N PRO A 330 -0.14 24.67 14.07
CA PRO A 330 0.16 23.38 14.68
C PRO A 330 -0.46 23.25 16.07
N MET A 331 -0.61 24.38 16.78
CA MET A 331 -1.28 24.42 18.08
C MET A 331 -2.75 24.05 17.93
N VAL A 332 -3.46 24.66 16.97
CA VAL A 332 -4.87 24.34 16.70
C VAL A 332 -5.00 22.89 16.24
N LEU A 333 -4.15 22.43 15.33
CA LEU A 333 -4.16 21.05 14.86
C LEU A 333 -3.96 20.06 16.01
N ALA A 334 -3.00 20.31 16.90
CA ALA A 334 -2.72 19.45 18.04
C ALA A 334 -3.92 19.35 18.99
N VAL A 335 -4.60 20.47 19.27
CA VAL A 335 -5.80 20.49 20.13
C VAL A 335 -6.96 19.75 19.47
N VAL A 336 -7.21 19.99 18.18
CA VAL A 336 -8.28 19.31 17.44
C VAL A 336 -8.03 17.80 17.40
N LEU A 337 -6.81 17.37 17.07
CA LEU A 337 -6.45 15.94 17.05
C LEU A 337 -6.52 15.30 18.43
N ALA A 338 -6.18 16.02 19.51
CA ALA A 338 -6.31 15.50 20.87
C ALA A 338 -7.78 15.29 21.26
N ILE A 339 -8.67 16.20 20.85
CA ILE A 339 -10.12 16.05 21.03
C ILE A 339 -10.62 14.85 20.22
N VAL A 340 -10.27 14.76 18.93
CA VAL A 340 -10.65 13.64 18.06
C VAL A 340 -10.16 12.31 18.65
N GLN A 341 -8.91 12.26 19.12
CA GLN A 341 -8.36 11.07 19.77
C GLN A 341 -9.14 10.70 21.03
N PHE A 342 -9.50 11.67 21.87
CA PHE A 342 -10.33 11.40 23.05
C PHE A 342 -11.69 10.81 22.68
N LEU A 343 -12.36 11.40 21.69
CA LEU A 343 -13.65 10.91 21.19
C LEU A 343 -13.53 9.49 20.60
N MET A 344 -12.53 9.26 19.74
CA MET A 344 -12.29 7.97 19.10
C MET A 344 -11.85 6.89 20.10
N THR A 345 -11.09 7.25 21.13
CA THR A 345 -10.60 6.29 22.13
C THR A 345 -11.69 5.91 23.12
N TRP A 346 -12.47 6.87 23.62
CA TRP A 346 -13.35 6.64 24.79
C TRP A 346 -14.83 6.54 24.44
N LEU A 347 -15.29 7.29 23.43
CA LEU A 347 -16.71 7.40 23.10
C LEU A 347 -17.11 6.55 21.90
N LEU A 348 -16.17 6.18 21.03
CA LEU A 348 -16.46 5.39 19.82
C LEU A 348 -16.79 3.92 20.17
N PRO A 349 -17.96 3.41 19.73
CA PRO A 349 -18.32 2.00 19.87
C PRO A 349 -17.38 1.07 19.09
N ALA A 350 -17.25 -0.19 19.54
CA ALA A 350 -16.40 -1.18 18.87
C ALA A 350 -16.78 -1.41 17.39
N ASN A 351 -18.07 -1.58 17.09
CA ASN A 351 -18.56 -1.76 15.71
C ASN A 351 -18.21 -0.56 14.81
N ALA A 352 -18.33 0.67 15.33
CA ALA A 352 -17.97 1.87 14.58
C ALA A 352 -16.46 2.00 14.37
N PHE A 353 -15.65 1.55 15.35
CA PHE A 353 -14.21 1.45 15.19
C PHE A 353 -13.83 0.45 14.08
N ASP A 354 -14.40 -0.76 14.10
CA ASP A 354 -14.09 -1.78 13.09
C ASP A 354 -14.48 -1.31 11.68
N MET A 355 -15.65 -0.66 11.56
CA MET A 355 -16.10 -0.03 10.31
C MET A 355 -15.13 1.06 9.85
N LEU A 356 -14.71 1.96 10.73
CA LEU A 356 -13.75 3.02 10.41
C LEU A 356 -12.37 2.44 10.07
N LEU A 357 -12.00 1.32 10.67
CA LEU A 357 -10.74 0.65 10.37
C LEU A 357 -10.76 0.13 8.93
N SER A 358 -11.80 -0.60 8.53
CA SER A 358 -11.98 -1.07 7.14
C SER A 358 -12.14 0.10 6.16
N PHE A 359 -12.82 1.17 6.56
CA PHE A 359 -12.89 2.38 5.75
C PHE A 359 -11.50 3.01 5.55
N GLY A 360 -10.68 2.96 6.60
CA GLY A 360 -9.41 3.67 6.74
C GLY A 360 -8.36 3.30 5.72
N GLY A 361 -8.36 2.10 5.13
CA GLY A 361 -7.37 1.70 4.12
C GLY A 361 -7.50 2.55 2.86
N VAL A 362 -8.55 2.29 2.07
CA VAL A 362 -8.86 3.10 0.87
C VAL A 362 -9.13 4.56 1.22
N GLY A 363 -9.80 4.83 2.36
CA GLY A 363 -10.10 6.18 2.79
C GLY A 363 -8.84 6.98 3.06
N GLY A 364 -7.84 6.33 3.68
CA GLY A 364 -6.52 6.88 3.96
C GLY A 364 -5.78 7.29 2.70
N GLU A 365 -5.85 6.50 1.63
CA GLU A 365 -5.28 6.87 0.32
C GLU A 365 -5.87 8.17 -0.26
N ILE A 366 -7.08 8.56 0.16
CA ILE A 366 -7.71 9.81 -0.24
C ILE A 366 -7.36 10.93 0.74
N TYR A 367 -7.77 10.81 2.01
CA TYR A 367 -7.68 11.93 2.96
C TYR A 367 -6.25 12.18 3.44
N LEU A 368 -5.40 11.15 3.58
CA LEU A 368 -4.00 11.36 3.98
C LEU A 368 -3.22 11.99 2.85
N SER A 369 -3.39 11.50 1.61
CA SER A 369 -2.76 12.12 0.45
C SER A 369 -3.18 13.58 0.30
N ALA A 370 -4.47 13.89 0.47
CA ALA A 370 -4.95 15.26 0.47
C ALA A 370 -4.34 16.12 1.60
N LEU A 371 -4.24 15.59 2.81
CA LEU A 371 -3.59 16.27 3.94
C LEU A 371 -2.10 16.57 3.64
N LEU A 372 -1.38 15.60 3.07
CA LEU A 372 0.01 15.76 2.66
C LEU A 372 0.19 16.78 1.53
N MET A 373 -0.79 16.89 0.63
CA MET A 373 -0.80 17.93 -0.41
C MET A 373 -1.08 19.30 0.17
N VAL A 374 -2.07 19.41 1.06
CA VAL A 374 -2.42 20.66 1.74
C VAL A 374 -1.26 21.14 2.63
N SER A 375 -0.55 20.22 3.31
CA SER A 375 0.57 20.57 4.20
C SER A 375 1.76 21.21 3.47
N PHE A 376 1.81 21.15 2.14
CA PHE A 376 2.79 21.90 1.33
C PHE A 376 2.82 23.40 1.64
N TYR A 377 1.67 23.96 2.00
CA TYR A 377 1.49 25.39 2.28
C TYR A 377 1.71 25.77 3.74
N PHE A 378 1.87 24.80 4.64
CA PHE A 378 1.93 25.04 6.07
C PHE A 378 3.32 24.70 6.62
N PRO A 379 4.05 25.68 7.19
CA PRO A 379 5.37 25.43 7.73
C PRO A 379 5.27 24.62 9.02
N LEU A 380 5.82 23.40 9.00
CA LEU A 380 6.03 22.58 10.20
C LEU A 380 7.19 23.14 11.07
N PRO A 381 7.37 22.62 12.30
CA PRO A 381 8.53 22.96 13.11
C PRO A 381 9.86 22.73 12.38
N GLU A 382 10.84 23.60 12.59
CA GLU A 382 12.08 23.66 11.78
C GLU A 382 12.87 22.34 11.79
N TYR A 383 12.80 21.59 12.89
CA TYR A 383 13.46 20.29 13.04
C TYR A 383 13.06 19.28 11.96
N PHE A 384 11.84 19.36 11.42
CA PHE A 384 11.37 18.43 10.39
C PHE A 384 11.94 18.71 9.00
N ARG A 385 12.60 19.86 8.79
CA ARG A 385 13.08 20.30 7.46
C ARG A 385 12.00 20.18 6.37
N TRP A 386 10.77 20.55 6.74
CA TRP A 386 9.61 20.44 5.87
C TRP A 386 9.67 21.38 4.67
N ASP A 387 10.49 22.44 4.74
CA ASP A 387 10.92 23.27 3.62
C ASP A 387 11.38 22.44 2.42
N PHE A 388 12.15 21.37 2.67
CA PHE A 388 12.67 20.47 1.66
C PHE A 388 11.75 19.26 1.40
N TYR A 389 11.29 18.58 2.44
CA TYR A 389 10.55 17.32 2.28
C TYR A 389 9.15 17.48 1.65
N ARG A 390 8.57 18.69 1.68
CA ARG A 390 7.25 18.92 1.09
C ARG A 390 7.19 18.60 -0.41
N PHE A 391 8.26 18.79 -1.18
CA PHE A 391 8.26 18.54 -2.62
C PHE A 391 8.11 17.05 -2.97
N PRO A 392 9.00 16.14 -2.53
CA PRO A 392 8.85 14.71 -2.83
C PRO A 392 7.59 14.11 -2.18
N VAL A 393 7.18 14.60 -1.01
CA VAL A 393 5.97 14.12 -0.34
C VAL A 393 4.70 14.49 -1.12
N VAL A 394 4.59 15.72 -1.62
CA VAL A 394 3.46 16.11 -2.49
C VAL A 394 3.43 15.30 -3.77
N LEU A 395 4.59 15.00 -4.38
CA LEU A 395 4.63 14.19 -5.59
C LEU A 395 4.07 12.77 -5.35
N GLY A 396 4.52 12.12 -4.28
CA GLY A 396 4.02 10.79 -3.88
C GLY A 396 2.54 10.82 -3.49
N ALA A 397 2.12 11.84 -2.74
CA ALA A 397 0.73 12.02 -2.35
C ALA A 397 -0.18 12.26 -3.56
N ALA A 398 0.23 13.11 -4.50
CA ALA A 398 -0.51 13.37 -5.74
C ALA A 398 -0.64 12.11 -6.60
N PHE A 399 0.42 11.30 -6.69
CA PHE A 399 0.39 10.01 -7.37
C PHE A 399 -0.68 9.06 -6.80
N CYS A 400 -0.79 8.96 -5.47
CA CYS A 400 -1.81 8.14 -4.82
C CYS A 400 -3.21 8.74 -4.97
N PHE A 401 -3.36 10.03 -4.66
CA PHE A 401 -4.62 10.76 -4.68
C PHE A 401 -5.32 10.69 -6.04
N TRP A 402 -4.59 10.97 -7.13
CA TRP A 402 -5.16 10.92 -8.47
C TRP A 402 -5.58 9.52 -8.89
N GLY A 403 -4.87 8.48 -8.43
CA GLY A 403 -5.29 7.09 -8.64
C GLY A 403 -6.67 6.83 -8.04
N GLN A 404 -6.90 7.28 -6.81
CA GLN A 404 -8.18 7.12 -6.13
C GLN A 404 -9.27 8.01 -6.75
N VAL A 405 -9.00 9.27 -7.06
CA VAL A 405 -9.98 10.15 -7.74
C VAL A 405 -10.42 9.56 -9.07
N TRP A 406 -9.48 9.04 -9.87
CA TRP A 406 -9.78 8.43 -11.17
C TRP A 406 -10.59 7.15 -11.01
N LEU A 407 -10.25 6.30 -10.04
CA LEU A 407 -11.02 5.09 -9.71
C LEU A 407 -12.47 5.45 -9.35
N TRP A 408 -12.67 6.32 -8.35
CA TRP A 408 -13.99 6.65 -7.83
C TRP A 408 -14.85 7.52 -8.77
N GLN A 409 -14.25 8.07 -9.84
CA GLN A 409 -14.99 8.66 -10.95
C GLN A 409 -15.39 7.65 -12.04
N GLN A 410 -14.69 6.52 -12.16
CA GLN A 410 -14.96 5.49 -13.16
C GLN A 410 -15.94 4.42 -12.68
N VAL A 411 -15.90 4.06 -11.40
CA VAL A 411 -16.79 3.05 -10.81
C VAL A 411 -18.28 3.37 -11.05
N PRO A 412 -18.79 4.60 -10.80
CA PRO A 412 -20.19 4.93 -11.09
C PRO A 412 -20.55 4.85 -12.58
N ARG A 413 -19.55 4.93 -13.47
CA ARG A 413 -19.73 4.89 -14.93
C ARG A 413 -19.60 3.47 -15.50
N GLY A 414 -19.43 2.46 -14.65
CA GLY A 414 -19.19 1.07 -15.06
C GLY A 414 -17.86 0.84 -15.76
N ARG A 415 -16.90 1.79 -15.68
CA ARG A 415 -15.58 1.67 -16.33
C ARG A 415 -14.52 1.04 -15.43
N ALA A 416 -14.81 0.87 -14.15
CA ALA A 416 -13.98 0.20 -13.17
C ALA A 416 -14.87 -0.52 -12.16
N SER A 417 -14.34 -1.56 -11.52
CA SER A 417 -15.01 -2.26 -10.42
C SER A 417 -14.63 -1.65 -9.07
N ILE A 418 -15.49 -1.84 -8.07
CA ILE A 418 -15.11 -1.62 -6.66
C ILE A 418 -13.95 -2.58 -6.35
N PRO A 419 -12.87 -2.11 -5.69
CA PRO A 419 -11.70 -2.93 -5.39
C PRO A 419 -12.00 -3.92 -4.26
N PHE A 420 -12.67 -5.02 -4.60
CA PHE A 420 -12.92 -6.14 -3.70
C PHE A 420 -11.68 -7.03 -3.54
N GLY A 421 -11.60 -7.73 -2.42
CA GLY A 421 -10.53 -8.68 -2.11
C GLY A 421 -9.36 -8.08 -1.32
N SER A 422 -8.46 -8.96 -0.87
CA SER A 422 -7.25 -8.59 -0.14
C SER A 422 -6.01 -8.86 -0.98
N LEU A 423 -4.90 -8.19 -0.66
CA LEU A 423 -3.62 -8.39 -1.33
C LEU A 423 -3.12 -9.85 -1.21
N TRP A 424 -3.47 -10.51 -0.12
CA TRP A 424 -3.01 -11.85 0.23
C TRP A 424 -3.99 -12.96 -0.18
N GLY A 425 -5.01 -12.64 -0.99
CA GLY A 425 -5.88 -13.64 -1.62
C GLY A 425 -6.98 -14.21 -0.73
N GLU A 426 -7.12 -13.71 0.50
CA GLU A 426 -8.28 -14.01 1.33
C GLU A 426 -9.45 -13.13 0.87
N ALA A 427 -10.35 -13.72 0.08
CA ALA A 427 -11.44 -13.00 -0.59
C ALA A 427 -12.37 -12.26 0.38
N ASP A 428 -12.51 -12.74 1.62
CA ASP A 428 -13.46 -12.20 2.60
C ASP A 428 -12.87 -11.11 3.53
N HIS A 429 -11.56 -10.89 3.50
CA HIS A 429 -10.87 -9.95 4.41
C HIS A 429 -10.50 -8.60 3.79
N GLY A 430 -10.86 -8.34 2.53
CA GLY A 430 -10.67 -7.02 1.92
C GLY A 430 -11.52 -5.94 2.59
N ASP A 431 -11.03 -4.69 2.62
CA ASP A 431 -11.72 -3.54 3.21
C ASP A 431 -13.17 -3.39 2.75
N MET A 432 -13.37 -3.43 1.42
CA MET A 432 -14.69 -3.29 0.83
C MET A 432 -15.60 -4.47 1.20
N ASN A 433 -15.04 -5.69 1.29
CA ASN A 433 -15.76 -6.89 1.71
C ASN A 433 -16.21 -6.77 3.16
N GLN A 434 -15.37 -6.24 4.06
CA GLN A 434 -15.73 -6.02 5.46
C GLN A 434 -16.85 -4.97 5.59
N LEU A 435 -16.79 -3.87 4.84
CA LEU A 435 -17.85 -2.86 4.84
C LEU A 435 -19.22 -3.44 4.41
N ILE A 436 -19.26 -4.29 3.39
CA ILE A 436 -20.50 -4.94 2.94
C ILE A 436 -20.92 -6.05 3.91
N ASN A 437 -20.05 -7.03 4.14
CA ASN A 437 -20.41 -8.30 4.79
C ASN A 437 -20.64 -8.13 6.30
N VAL A 438 -19.91 -7.22 6.95
CA VAL A 438 -19.96 -7.04 8.41
C VAL A 438 -20.76 -5.80 8.78
N HIS A 439 -20.59 -4.70 8.03
CA HIS A 439 -21.21 -3.41 8.37
C HIS A 439 -22.44 -3.08 7.53
N GLY A 440 -22.85 -3.97 6.61
CA GLY A 440 -24.09 -3.87 5.86
C GLY A 440 -24.12 -2.72 4.85
N TRP A 441 -22.96 -2.20 4.44
CA TRP A 441 -22.91 -1.16 3.41
C TRP A 441 -23.39 -1.73 2.08
N THR A 442 -24.17 -0.95 1.35
CA THR A 442 -24.48 -1.27 -0.04
C THR A 442 -23.32 -0.83 -0.95
N PRO A 443 -23.20 -1.39 -2.17
CA PRO A 443 -22.28 -0.86 -3.17
C PRO A 443 -22.48 0.64 -3.44
N GLY A 444 -23.74 1.11 -3.34
CA GLY A 444 -24.09 2.52 -3.45
C GLY A 444 -23.49 3.38 -2.33
N ASP A 445 -23.50 2.88 -1.09
CA ASP A 445 -22.90 3.58 0.06
C ASP A 445 -21.39 3.69 -0.08
N ILE A 446 -20.72 2.63 -0.53
CA ILE A 446 -19.28 2.63 -0.83
C ILE A 446 -18.98 3.69 -1.90
N ILE A 447 -19.63 3.60 -3.06
CA ILE A 447 -19.39 4.52 -4.17
C ILE A 447 -19.68 5.96 -3.75
N GLY A 448 -20.81 6.21 -3.11
CA GLY A 448 -21.23 7.53 -2.65
C GLY A 448 -20.23 8.13 -1.65
N THR A 449 -19.81 7.34 -0.66
CA THR A 449 -18.92 7.81 0.40
C THR A 449 -17.51 8.10 -0.13
N TYR A 450 -16.90 7.16 -0.85
CA TYR A 450 -15.54 7.33 -1.39
C TYR A 450 -15.48 8.40 -2.47
N SER A 451 -16.52 8.52 -3.30
CA SER A 451 -16.62 9.62 -4.26
C SER A 451 -16.79 10.96 -3.54
N ALA A 452 -17.67 11.05 -2.53
CA ALA A 452 -17.87 12.29 -1.77
C ALA A 452 -16.59 12.76 -1.07
N ILE A 453 -15.86 11.86 -0.39
CA ILE A 453 -14.62 12.23 0.28
C ILE A 453 -13.53 12.62 -0.72
N ALA A 454 -13.44 11.97 -1.88
CA ALA A 454 -12.51 12.36 -2.94
C ALA A 454 -12.79 13.79 -3.45
N HIS A 455 -14.06 14.13 -3.71
CA HIS A 455 -14.44 15.47 -4.14
C HIS A 455 -14.24 16.53 -3.05
N LEU A 456 -14.57 16.22 -1.80
CA LEU A 456 -14.34 17.12 -0.66
C LEU A 456 -12.83 17.41 -0.48
N CYS A 457 -12.00 16.37 -0.58
CA CYS A 457 -10.55 16.52 -0.50
C CYS A 457 -9.99 17.33 -1.68
N LEU A 458 -10.47 17.06 -2.90
CA LEU A 458 -10.08 17.84 -4.09
C LEU A 458 -10.48 19.31 -3.93
N PHE A 459 -11.70 19.57 -3.46
CA PHE A 459 -12.17 20.92 -3.17
C PHE A 459 -11.28 21.60 -2.12
N ALA A 460 -10.91 20.92 -1.04
CA ALA A 460 -10.02 21.46 -0.02
C ALA A 460 -8.63 21.82 -0.59
N ILE A 461 -8.04 20.95 -1.41
CA ILE A 461 -6.75 21.21 -2.09
C ILE A 461 -6.86 22.46 -2.97
N VAL A 462 -7.89 22.54 -3.82
CA VAL A 462 -8.13 23.67 -4.71
C VAL A 462 -8.40 24.96 -3.92
N ALA A 463 -9.16 24.89 -2.84
CA ALA A 463 -9.48 26.03 -1.99
C ALA A 463 -8.22 26.60 -1.30
N VAL A 464 -7.36 25.72 -0.76
CA VAL A 464 -6.09 26.14 -0.13
C VAL A 464 -5.13 26.72 -1.16
N TYR A 465 -5.02 26.09 -2.34
CA TYR A 465 -4.22 26.63 -3.44
C TYR A 465 -4.74 28.01 -3.88
N GLY A 466 -6.04 28.12 -4.14
CA GLY A 466 -6.69 29.36 -4.56
C GLY A 466 -6.55 30.49 -3.52
N TYR A 467 -6.71 30.17 -2.23
CA TYR A 467 -6.47 31.12 -1.14
C TYR A 467 -5.01 31.59 -1.11
N THR A 468 -4.05 30.68 -1.29
CA THR A 468 -2.62 31.02 -1.30
C THR A 468 -2.27 31.90 -2.50
N LEU A 469 -2.77 31.55 -3.69
CA LEU A 469 -2.58 32.32 -4.92
C LEU A 469 -3.20 33.72 -4.78
N PHE A 470 -4.43 33.82 -4.24
CA PHE A 470 -5.09 35.08 -3.95
C PHE A 470 -4.29 35.94 -2.97
N ARG A 471 -3.78 35.33 -1.89
CA ARG A 471 -2.97 36.04 -0.89
C ARG A 471 -1.67 36.57 -1.50
N GLN A 472 -1.01 35.80 -2.36
CA GLN A 472 0.26 36.19 -3.01
C GLN A 472 0.05 37.28 -4.09
N HIS A 473 -1.06 37.23 -4.82
CA HIS A 473 -1.34 38.13 -5.95
C HIS A 473 -2.52 39.08 -5.67
N ARG A 474 -2.75 39.43 -4.39
CA ARG A 474 -3.90 40.23 -3.97
C ARG A 474 -4.07 41.52 -4.77
N GLU A 475 -2.97 42.20 -5.08
CA GLU A 475 -2.99 43.44 -5.87
C GLU A 475 -3.50 43.23 -7.30
N ILE A 476 -3.08 42.13 -7.94
CA ILE A 476 -3.52 41.76 -9.30
C ILE A 476 -5.01 41.40 -9.28
N PHE A 477 -5.46 40.61 -8.30
CA PHE A 477 -6.87 40.26 -8.17
C PHE A 477 -7.75 41.48 -7.86
N VAL A 478 -7.28 42.42 -7.03
CA VAL A 478 -8.00 43.68 -6.76
C VAL A 478 -8.04 44.57 -8.00
N ALA A 479 -6.96 44.63 -8.79
CA ALA A 479 -6.94 45.37 -10.05
C ALA A 479 -7.90 44.77 -11.10
N LEU A 480 -7.91 43.45 -11.23
CA LEU A 480 -8.87 42.72 -12.06
C LEU A 480 -10.31 42.94 -11.58
N ALA A 481 -10.57 42.84 -10.28
CA ALA A 481 -11.90 43.07 -9.73
C ALA A 481 -12.40 44.50 -10.04
N ARG A 482 -11.53 45.51 -9.97
CA ARG A 482 -11.86 46.89 -10.35
C ARG A 482 -12.10 47.09 -11.85
N GLN A 483 -11.54 46.24 -12.70
CA GLN A 483 -11.82 46.28 -14.14
C GLN A 483 -13.16 45.63 -14.51
N TRP A 484 -13.61 44.65 -13.71
CA TRP A 484 -14.78 43.82 -14.03
C TRP A 484 -16.02 44.12 -13.18
N LEU A 485 -15.88 44.73 -12.00
CA LEU A 485 -16.98 45.29 -11.22
C LEU A 485 -16.91 46.84 -11.30
N PRO A 486 -17.84 47.48 -12.02
CA PRO A 486 -17.88 48.94 -12.16
C PRO A 486 -18.19 49.68 -10.85
#